data_AF-A0A1E8EYT5-F1
#
_entry.id   AF-A0A1E8EYT5-F1
#
_cell.length_a   1.000
_cell.length_b   1.000
_cell.length_c   1.000
_cell.angle_alpha   90.00
_cell.angle_beta   90.00
_cell.angle_gamma   90.00
#
_symmetry.space_group_name_H-M   'P 1'
#
loop_
_entity.id
_entity.type
_entity.pdbx_description
1 polymer ?
#
loop_
_entity_poly.entity_id
_entity_poly.type
_entity_poly.pdbx_seq_one_letter_code
_entity_poly.pdbx_strand_id
1 'polypeptide(L)' 'MKIIIKLFSLYLLILIIIEGSILTFIDARNFEKSNMKDVAKKSRVIGILYIVITLVLTVISKFMI' A
#
# COMPACT_ATOMS: atom_id res chain seq x y z
N MET A 1 -22.65 10.04 10.20
CA MET A 1 -21.35 10.51 9.64
C MET A 1 -20.15 9.68 10.12
N LYS A 2 -19.95 9.46 11.43
CA LYS A 2 -18.80 8.68 11.96
C LYS A 2 -18.67 7.24 11.44
N ILE A 3 -19.79 6.53 11.26
CA ILE A 3 -19.81 5.14 10.73
C ILE A 3 -19.32 5.07 9.28
N ILE A 4 -19.76 6.01 8.44
CA ILE A 4 -19.38 6.08 7.02
C ILE A 4 -17.88 6.30 6.88
N ILE A 5 -17.32 7.22 7.69
CA ILE A 5 -15.88 7.49 7.72
C ILE A 5 -15.11 6.24 8.14
N LYS A 6 -15.60 5.51 9.15
CA LYS A 6 -14.94 4.30 9.65
C LYS A 6 -14.94 3.15 8.65
N LEU A 7 -16.06 2.92 7.94
CA LEU A 7 -16.11 1.94 6.85
C LEU A 7 -15.21 2.35 5.70
N PHE A 8 -15.24 3.62 5.28
CA PHE A 8 -14.39 4.12 4.19
C PHE A 8 -12.91 3.96 4.51
N SER A 9 -12.49 4.26 5.75
CA SER A 9 -11.11 4.03 6.20
C SER A 9 -10.72 2.55 6.19
N LEU A 10 -11.61 1.64 6.58
CA LEU A 10 -11.34 0.20 6.55
C LEU A 10 -11.21 -0.32 5.11
N TYR A 11 -12.09 0.13 4.21
CA TYR A 11 -12.01 -0.21 2.78
C TYR A 11 -10.72 0.32 2.15
N LEU A 12 -10.36 1.58 2.41
CA LEU A 12 -9.10 2.16 1.94
C LEU A 12 -7.88 1.38 2.45
N LEU A 13 -7.89 0.97 3.72
CA LEU A 13 -6.81 0.17 4.30
C LEU A 13 -6.64 -1.16 3.55
N ILE A 14 -7.74 -1.88 3.33
CA ILE A 14 -7.73 -3.16 2.61
C ILE A 14 -7.27 -2.95 1.16
N LEU A 15 -7.78 -1.93 0.48
CA LEU A 15 -7.41 -1.61 -0.90
C LEU A 15 -5.90 -1.35 -1.03
N ILE A 16 -5.35 -0.56 -0.13
CA ILE A 16 -3.92 -0.22 -0.12
C ILE A 16 -3.04 -1.43 0.19
N ILE A 17 -3.46 -2.31 1.08
CA ILE A 17 -2.73 -3.56 1.34
C ILE A 17 -2.68 -4.42 0.08
N ILE A 18 -3.80 -4.52 -0.65
CA ILE A 18 -3.88 -5.26 -1.91
C ILE A 18 -3.00 -4.61 -2.97
N GLU A 19 -3.13 -3.32 -3.23
CA GLU A 19 -2.34 -2.60 -4.23
C GLU A 19 -0.85 -2.61 -3.91
N GLY A 20 -0.47 -2.37 -2.65
CA GLY A 20 0.92 -2.43 -2.20
C GLY A 20 1.53 -3.83 -2.37
N SER A 21 0.74 -4.88 -2.17
CA SER A 21 1.16 -6.27 -2.41
C SER A 21 1.31 -6.55 -3.92
N ILE A 22 0.38 -6.10 -4.74
CA ILE A 22 0.45 -6.23 -6.21
C ILE A 22 1.70 -5.53 -6.74
N LEU A 23 1.98 -4.29 -6.32
CA LEU A 23 3.20 -3.57 -6.71
C LEU A 23 4.47 -4.34 -6.31
N THR A 24 4.51 -4.80 -5.06
CA THR A 24 5.71 -5.44 -4.49
C THR A 24 6.01 -6.80 -5.12
N PHE A 25 4.98 -7.57 -5.47
CA PHE A 25 5.14 -8.95 -5.93
C PHE A 25 4.86 -9.14 -7.41
N ILE A 26 3.78 -8.58 -7.95
CA ILE A 26 3.37 -8.79 -9.33
C ILE A 26 4.16 -7.83 -10.24
N ASP A 27 4.08 -6.52 -10.00
CA ASP A 27 4.73 -5.54 -10.85
C ASP A 27 6.25 -5.66 -10.78
N ALA A 28 6.82 -5.76 -9.58
CA ALA A 28 8.25 -5.98 -9.42
C ALA A 28 8.76 -7.23 -10.16
N ARG A 29 7.99 -8.33 -10.14
CA ARG A 29 8.35 -9.56 -10.86
C ARG A 29 8.21 -9.39 -12.38
N ASN A 30 7.21 -8.63 -12.84
CA ASN A 30 7.06 -8.31 -14.25
C ASN A 30 8.22 -7.44 -14.76
N PHE A 31 8.64 -6.45 -13.97
CA PHE A 31 9.81 -5.61 -14.28
C PHE A 31 11.12 -6.40 -14.28
N GLU A 32 11.28 -7.38 -13.38
CA GLU A 32 12.42 -8.30 -13.41
C GLU A 32 12.45 -9.14 -14.70
N LYS A 33 11.29 -9.64 -15.15
CA LYS A 33 11.16 -10.40 -16.40
C LYS A 33 11.46 -9.58 -17.65
N SER A 34 11.16 -8.28 -17.64
CA SER A 34 11.47 -7.36 -18.74
C SER A 34 12.87 -6.75 -18.66
N ASN A 35 13.76 -7.29 -17.81
CA ASN A 35 15.14 -6.81 -17.60
C ASN A 35 15.24 -5.39 -17.00
N MET A 36 14.14 -4.86 -16.45
CA MET A 36 14.03 -3.53 -15.85
C MET A 36 14.28 -3.57 -14.34
N LYS A 37 15.47 -4.02 -13.93
CA LYS A 37 15.82 -4.28 -12.52
C LYS A 37 15.71 -3.05 -11.61
N ASP A 38 16.05 -1.87 -12.12
CA ASP A 38 15.91 -0.61 -11.35
C ASP A 38 14.45 -0.27 -11.06
N VAL A 39 13.57 -0.52 -12.03
CA VAL A 39 12.13 -0.28 -11.90
C VAL A 39 11.49 -1.31 -10.98
N ALA A 40 11.92 -2.57 -11.05
CA ALA A 40 11.50 -3.60 -10.11
C ALA A 40 11.83 -3.23 -8.66
N LYS A 41 13.06 -2.75 -8.41
CA LYS A 41 13.50 -2.33 -7.08
C LYS A 41 12.71 -1.12 -6.59
N LYS A 42 12.48 -0.12 -7.45
CA LYS A 42 11.63 1.04 -7.13
C LYS A 42 10.19 0.62 -6.82
N SER A 43 9.62 -0.30 -7.60
CA SER A 43 8.25 -0.80 -7.39
C SER A 43 8.09 -1.50 -6.04
N ARG A 44 9.05 -2.35 -5.63
CA ARG A 44 9.08 -2.94 -4.28
C ARG A 44 9.17 -1.87 -3.19
N VAL A 45 10.05 -0.90 -3.35
CA VAL A 45 10.24 0.17 -2.35
C VAL A 45 8.98 1.02 -2.22
N ILE A 46 8.34 1.39 -3.33
CA ILE A 46 7.10 2.16 -3.34
C ILE A 46 5.97 1.38 -2.70
N GLY A 47 5.80 0.09 -3.05
CA GLY A 47 4.76 -0.76 -2.46
C GLY A 47 4.91 -0.89 -0.94
N ILE A 48 6.14 -1.12 -0.46
CA ILE A 48 6.45 -1.17 0.99
C ILE A 48 6.19 0.18 1.66
N LEU A 49 6.64 1.30 1.07
CA LEU A 49 6.40 2.64 1.61
C LEU A 49 4.90 2.94 1.71
N TYR A 50 4.12 2.55 0.72
CA TYR A 50 2.67 2.73 0.72
C TYR A 50 2.03 2.00 1.89
N ILE A 51 2.39 0.73 2.10
CA ILE A 51 1.89 -0.07 3.23
C ILE A 51 2.28 0.57 4.57
N VAL A 52 3.53 1.01 4.71
CA VAL A 52 4.03 1.62 5.95
C VAL A 52 3.30 2.93 6.26
N ILE A 53 3.18 3.83 5.28
CA ILE A 53 2.49 5.13 5.46
C ILE A 53 1.05 4.91 5.89
N THR A 54 0.34 3.97 5.26
CA THR A 54 -1.06 3.69 5.57
C THR A 54 -1.23 3.06 6.95
N LEU A 55 -0.30 2.20 7.38
CA LEU A 55 -0.25 1.68 8.74
C LEU A 55 -0.09 2.81 9.76
N VAL A 56 0.89 3.70 9.54
CA VAL A 56 1.13 4.86 10.40
C VAL A 56 -0.11 5.77 10.46
N LEU A 57 -0.72 6.08 9.32
CA LEU A 57 -1.94 6.89 9.25
C LEU A 57 -3.10 6.25 10.02
N THR A 58 -3.25 4.93 9.91
CA THR A 58 -4.31 4.17 10.60
C THR A 58 -4.11 4.22 12.12
N VAL A 59 -2.87 4.08 12.57
CA VAL A 59 -2.52 4.20 13.99
C VAL A 59 -2.82 5.61 14.50
N ILE A 60 -2.36 6.66 13.80
CA ILE A 60 -2.62 8.06 14.16
C ILE A 60 -4.13 8.32 14.20
N SER A 61 -4.87 7.90 13.18
CA SER A 61 -6.32 8.04 13.11
C SER A 61 -7.03 7.39 14.30
N LYS A 62 -6.55 6.24 14.77
CA LYS A 62 -7.11 5.54 15.93
C LYS A 62 -6.82 6.24 17.26
N PHE A 63 -5.70 6.97 17.37
CA PHE A 63 -5.32 7.70 18.60
C PHE A 63 -5.86 9.14 18.64
N MET A 64 -6.13 9.75 17.48
CA MET A 64 -6.55 11.15 17.37
C MET A 64 -8.08 11.35 17.25
N ILE A 65 -8.84 10.28 16.99
CA ILE A 65 -10.32 10.27 16.84
C ILE A 65 -10.95 9.43 17.95
#